data_AF-A0A953AB90-F1
#
_entry.id   AF-A0A953AB90-F1
#
_cell.length_a   1.000
_cell.length_b   1.000
_cell.length_c   1.000
_cell.angle_alpha   90.00
_cell.angle_beta   90.00
_cell.angle_gamma   90.00
#
_symmetry.space_group_name_H-M   'P 1'
#
loop_
_entity.id
_entity.type
_entity.pdbx_description
1 polymer ?
#
loop_
_entity_poly.entity_id
_entity_poly.type
_entity_poly.pdbx_seq_one_letter_code
_entity_poly.pdbx_strand_id
1 'polypeptide(L)'
;MNDFQRYLIHEFVEDYKDGYLSRRDLIHRVLHITGGIASTATILVAFGCGPGSAEEAATEVATLVPTAPGASPTSAASPTATASPAAGPG
;
A
#
# COMPACT_ATOMS: atom_id res chain seq x y z
N MET A 1 8.19 -18.50 26.44
CA MET A 1 7.13 -17.66 25.87
C MET A 1 6.16 -17.32 27.00
N ASN A 2 5.87 -16.04 27.23
CA ASN A 2 4.85 -15.61 28.18
C ASN A 2 3.47 -15.48 27.49
N ASP A 3 2.38 -15.48 28.24
CA ASP A 3 1.01 -15.40 27.71
C ASP A 3 0.78 -14.15 26.85
N PHE A 4 1.34 -13.01 27.26
CA PHE A 4 1.28 -11.77 26.48
C PHE A 4 1.94 -11.90 25.10
N GLN A 5 3.10 -12.54 25.04
CA GLN A 5 3.81 -12.75 23.76
C GLN A 5 3.03 -13.70 22.86
N ARG A 6 2.43 -14.75 23.43
CA ARG A 6 1.57 -15.68 22.70
C ARG A 6 0.34 -14.97 22.12
N TYR A 7 -0.29 -14.09 22.89
CA TYR A 7 -1.41 -13.27 22.44
C TYR A 7 -1.02 -12.37 21.25
N LEU A 8 0.10 -11.65 21.35
CA LEU A 8 0.57 -10.79 20.25
C LEU A 8 0.85 -11.57 18.97
N ILE A 9 1.47 -12.75 19.09
CA ILE A 9 1.75 -13.59 17.93
C ILE A 9 0.46 -14.10 17.30
N HIS A 10 -0.52 -14.49 18.11
CA HIS A 10 -1.83 -14.91 17.61
C HIS A 10 -2.49 -13.78 16.81
N GLU A 11 -2.49 -12.56 17.34
CA GLU A 11 -3.06 -11.39 16.65
C GLU A 11 -2.39 -11.13 15.30
N PHE A 12 -1.05 -11.15 15.26
CA PHE A 12 -0.33 -10.94 14.00
C PHE A 12 -0.58 -12.04 12.97
N VAL A 13 -0.83 -13.28 13.42
CA VAL A 13 -1.20 -14.38 12.53
C VAL A 13 -2.59 -14.15 11.94
N GLU A 14 -3.55 -13.69 12.74
CA GLU A 14 -4.88 -13.33 12.23
C GLU A 14 -4.80 -12.15 11.26
N ASP A 15 -4.06 -11.08 11.57
CA ASP A 15 -3.82 -9.96 10.64
C ASP A 15 -3.19 -10.41 9.32
N TYR A 16 -2.30 -11.41 9.36
CA TYR A 16 -1.69 -11.99 8.17
C TYR A 16 -2.70 -12.78 7.34
N LYS A 17 -3.56 -13.56 7.99
CA LYS A 17 -4.60 -14.35 7.32
C LYS A 17 -5.68 -13.45 6.71
N ASP A 18 -5.99 -12.34 7.36
CA ASP A 18 -6.95 -11.34 6.88
C ASP A 18 -6.34 -10.41 5.80
N GLY A 19 -5.04 -10.53 5.52
CA GLY A 19 -4.34 -9.76 4.49
C GLY A 19 -3.93 -8.35 4.90
N TYR A 20 -4.11 -7.97 6.18
CA TYR A 20 -3.65 -6.69 6.73
C TYR A 20 -2.15 -6.66 7.02
N LEU A 21 -1.51 -7.83 7.15
CA LEU A 21 -0.09 -7.97 7.43
C LEU A 21 0.61 -8.77 6.34
N SER A 22 1.76 -8.28 5.85
CA SER A 22 2.56 -9.04 4.89
C SER A 22 3.30 -10.20 5.58
N ARG A 23 3.59 -11.27 4.83
CA ARG A 23 4.37 -12.41 5.34
C ARG A 23 5.72 -11.99 5.94
N ARG A 24 6.37 -11.00 5.32
CA ARG A 24 7.67 -10.49 5.78
C ARG A 24 7.52 -9.76 7.12
N ASP A 25 6.47 -8.96 7.28
CA ASP A 25 6.22 -8.22 8.52
C ASP A 25 5.84 -9.15 9.67
N LEU A 26 5.03 -10.18 9.39
CA LEU A 26 4.75 -11.25 10.35
C LEU A 26 6.06 -11.88 10.86
N ILE A 27 6.92 -12.32 9.95
CA ILE A 27 8.20 -12.96 10.31
C ILE A 27 9.08 -12.01 11.14
N HIS A 28 9.20 -10.75 10.74
CA HIS A 28 10.00 -9.76 11.47
C HIS A 28 9.47 -9.52 12.89
N ARG A 29 8.15 -9.34 13.04
CA ARG A 29 7.52 -9.10 14.35
C ARG A 29 7.69 -10.30 15.28
N VAL A 30 7.43 -11.51 14.79
CA VAL A 30 7.59 -12.74 15.58
C VAL A 30 9.06 -13.00 15.92
N LEU A 31 9.99 -12.66 15.02
CA LEU A 31 11.43 -12.76 15.28
C LEU A 31 11.88 -11.84 16.41
N HIS A 32 11.40 -10.60 16.45
CA HIS A 32 11.69 -9.68 17.55
C HIS A 32 11.10 -10.14 18.89
N ILE A 33 9.93 -10.78 18.89
CA ILE A 33 9.31 -11.31 20.12
C ILE A 33 10.05 -12.54 20.64
N THR A 34 10.42 -13.45 19.75
CA THR A 34 11.00 -14.75 20.12
C THR A 34 12.51 -14.72 20.28
N GLY A 35 13.19 -13.76 19.64
CA GLY A 35 14.64 -13.59 19.69
C GLY A 35 15.44 -14.64 18.92
N GLY A 36 14.80 -15.51 18.13
CA GLY A 36 15.48 -16.60 17.45
C GLY A 36 14.76 -17.10 16.20
N ILE A 37 15.52 -17.34 15.13
CA ILE A 37 14.99 -17.78 13.83
C ILE A 37 14.34 -19.17 13.94
N ALA A 38 14.98 -20.12 14.62
CA ALA A 38 14.44 -21.46 14.82
C ALA A 38 13.12 -21.45 15.61
N SER A 39 13.07 -20.65 16.68
CA SER A 39 11.85 -20.46 17.47
C SER A 39 10.74 -19.82 16.64
N THR A 40 11.06 -18.77 15.88
CA THR A 40 10.12 -18.10 14.96
C THR A 40 9.52 -19.09 13.97
N ALA A 41 10.36 -19.87 13.28
CA ALA A 41 9.91 -20.85 12.30
C ALA A 41 9.01 -21.92 12.93
N THR A 42 9.40 -22.44 14.09
CA THR A 42 8.62 -23.46 14.82
C THR A 42 7.24 -22.92 15.21
N ILE A 43 7.18 -21.68 15.69
CA ILE A 43 5.93 -21.03 16.10
C ILE A 43 5.04 -20.77 14.89
N LEU A 44 5.57 -20.17 13.83
CA LEU A 44 4.80 -19.89 12.61
C LEU A 44 4.24 -21.18 11.99
N VAL A 45 5.02 -22.27 11.98
CA VAL A 45 4.53 -23.58 11.53
C VAL A 45 3.40 -24.11 12.42
N ALA A 46 3.52 -23.96 13.75
CA ALA A 46 2.45 -24.36 14.68
C ALA A 46 1.16 -23.57 14.47
N PHE A 47 1.26 -22.32 14.00
CA PHE A 47 0.13 -21.46 13.62
C PHE A 47 -0.34 -21.66 12.16
N GLY A 48 0.25 -22.58 11.40
CA GLY A 48 -0.14 -22.86 10.01
C GLY A 48 0.47 -21.94 8.96
N CYS A 49 1.40 -21.04 9.33
CA CYS A 49 2.09 -20.10 8.44
C CYS A 49 3.38 -20.71 7.83
N GLY A 50 3.31 -21.95 7.35
CA GLY A 50 4.43 -22.67 6.74
C GLY A 50 4.85 -22.13 5.37
N PRO A 51 5.98 -22.62 4.81
CA PRO A 51 6.34 -22.37 3.42
C PRO A 51 5.26 -22.95 2.50
N GLY A 52 4.46 -22.08 1.88
CA GLY A 52 3.33 -22.46 1.02
C GLY A 52 1.98 -21.82 1.42
N SER A 53 1.86 -21.22 2.61
CA SER A 53 0.60 -20.64 3.10
C SER A 53 0.27 -19.23 2.57
N ALA A 54 1.01 -18.73 1.58
CA ALA A 54 0.74 -17.43 0.99
C ALA A 54 -0.33 -17.56 -0.09
N GLU A 55 -1.61 -17.52 0.31
CA GLU A 55 -2.65 -17.01 -0.58
C GLU A 55 -2.33 -15.53 -0.81
N GLU A 56 -2.24 -15.14 -2.07
CA GLU A 56 -1.82 -13.82 -2.53
C GLU A 56 -2.81 -12.77 -2.03
N ALA A 57 -2.45 -12.05 -0.96
CA ALA A 57 -3.15 -10.84 -0.55
C ALA A 57 -2.97 -9.80 -1.66
N ALA A 58 -3.92 -9.79 -2.60
CA ALA A 58 -4.03 -8.80 -3.66
C ALA A 58 -4.11 -7.42 -3.00
N THR A 59 -2.96 -6.74 -2.96
CA THR A 59 -2.90 -5.35 -2.55
C THR A 59 -3.53 -4.56 -3.69
N GLU A 60 -4.83 -4.26 -3.58
CA GLU A 60 -5.50 -3.27 -4.42
C GLU A 60 -4.85 -1.92 -4.10
N VAL A 61 -3.86 -1.54 -4.91
CA VAL A 61 -3.30 -0.19 -4.89
C VAL A 61 -4.38 0.72 -5.47
N ALA A 62 -5.19 1.31 -4.58
CA ALA A 62 -6.09 2.38 -4.93
C ALA A 62 -5.25 3.53 -5.51
N THR A 63 -5.27 3.63 -6.85
CA THR A 63 -4.64 4.72 -7.58
C THR A 63 -5.43 5.98 -7.25
N LEU A 64 -4.92 6.79 -6.32
CA LEU A 64 -5.45 8.13 -6.05
C LEU A 64 -5.16 8.98 -7.29
N VAL A 65 -6.13 9.06 -8.20
CA VAL A 65 -6.14 10.08 -9.25
C VAL A 65 -6.29 11.44 -8.55
N PRO A 66 -5.34 12.37 -8.67
CA PRO A 66 -5.56 13.73 -8.20
C PRO A 66 -6.61 14.39 -9.10
N THR A 67 -7.85 14.50 -8.60
CA THR A 67 -8.87 15.35 -9.20
C THR A 67 -8.46 16.81 -8.95
N ALA A 68 -7.82 17.43 -9.95
CA ALA A 68 -7.68 18.88 -9.97
C ALA A 68 -9.09 19.51 -9.92
N PRO A 69 -9.35 20.54 -9.09
CA PRO A 69 -10.61 21.25 -9.14
C PRO A 69 -10.77 21.93 -10.51
N GLY A 70 -11.62 21.34 -11.35
CA GLY A 70 -12.05 21.93 -12.61
C GLY A 70 -12.76 23.25 -12.33
N ALA A 71 -12.16 24.34 -12.83
CA ALA A 71 -12.74 25.66 -12.82
C ALA A 71 -14.12 25.67 -13.53
N SER A 72 -15.04 26.45 -12.98
CA SER A 72 -16.41 26.68 -13.45
C SER A 72 -16.50 27.01 -14.95
N PRO A 73 -17.56 26.58 -15.67
CA PRO A 73 -17.79 27.02 -17.05
C PRO A 73 -18.44 28.39 -17.06
N THR A 74 -17.65 29.45 -17.26
CA THR A 74 -18.19 30.76 -17.69
C THR A 74 -18.09 30.86 -19.20
N SER A 75 -19.26 30.86 -19.83
CA SER A 75 -19.46 31.14 -21.25
C SER A 75 -19.23 32.62 -21.56
N ALA A 76 -18.87 32.88 -22.82
CA ALA A 76 -18.86 34.16 -23.54
C ALA A 76 -17.71 35.14 -23.28
N ALA A 77 -16.82 35.32 -24.26
CA ALA A 77 -17.01 36.28 -25.35
C ALA A 77 -15.77 36.32 -26.26
N SER A 78 -15.95 36.19 -27.58
CA SER A 78 -14.93 36.61 -28.55
C SER A 78 -14.75 38.13 -28.49
N PRO A 79 -13.52 38.61 -28.65
CA PRO A 79 -13.33 39.71 -29.59
C PRO A 79 -12.16 39.45 -30.55
N THR A 80 -12.53 39.43 -31.84
CA THR A 80 -11.90 40.17 -32.93
C THR A 80 -10.37 40.26 -32.94
N ALA A 81 -9.75 39.49 -33.83
CA ALA A 81 -8.41 39.76 -34.32
C ALA A 81 -8.41 41.08 -35.10
N THR A 82 -7.78 42.11 -34.54
CA THR A 82 -7.33 43.29 -35.28
C THR A 82 -5.89 43.57 -34.88
N ALA A 83 -4.96 43.25 -35.77
CA ALA A 83 -3.74 44.02 -35.95
C ALA A 83 -3.21 43.78 -37.38
N SER A 84 -3.26 44.86 -38.16
CA SER A 84 -2.76 45.04 -39.52
C SER A 84 -1.21 45.09 -39.57
N PRO A 85 -0.59 45.10 -40.77
CA PRO A 85 0.73 44.53 -41.05
C PRO A 85 1.90 45.53 -40.92
N ALA A 86 3.13 45.02 -40.87
CA ALA A 86 4.32 45.78 -41.23
C ALA A 86 5.44 44.87 -41.76
N ALA A 87 5.98 45.28 -42.90
CA ALA A 87 6.93 44.58 -43.76
C ALA A 87 8.39 44.75 -43.34
N GLY A 88 9.28 43.91 -43.86
CA GLY A 88 10.71 44.23 -43.98
C GLY A 88 11.56 43.09 -44.57
N PRO A 89 12.53 43.35 -45.48
CA PRO A 89 12.94 42.40 -46.53
C PRO A 89 14.34 41.78 -46.34
N GLY A 90 14.65 40.78 -47.16
CA GLY A 90 15.98 40.20 -47.33
C GLY A 90 15.96 38.98 -48.25
#